data_AF-A0A2K3QK13-F1
#
_entry.id   AF-A0A2K3QK13-F1
#
_cell.length_a   1.000
_cell.length_b   1.000
_cell.length_c   1.000
_cell.angle_alpha   90.00
_cell.angle_beta   90.00
_cell.angle_gamma   90.00
#
_symmetry.space_group_name_H-M   'P 1'
#
loop_
_entity.id
_entity.type
_entity.pdbx_description
1 polymer ?
#
loop_
_entity_poly.entity_id
_entity_poly.type
_entity_poly.pdbx_seq_one_letter_code
_entity_poly.pdbx_strand_id
1 'polypeptide(L)'
;MLVGQVDRDKMRQNMSVAAIEALVMPTVTITLQTANNDTMGTNISLNEASFLNGVFSSQVVSDFAAAQAAVDASLAAVRNGTVAFVVPGVQILIFPIGFIITSVWLLLGLLAYGVGTYERVTYAHLYKRRQAAMLKPRGQTI
;
A
#
# COMPACT_ATOMS: atom_id res chain seq x y z
N MET A 1 23.00 37.31 -31.30
CA MET A 1 22.41 37.50 -29.96
C MET A 1 20.91 37.73 -30.15
N LEU A 2 20.09 36.69 -29.95
CA LEU A 2 18.63 36.81 -30.11
C LEU A 2 18.06 37.18 -28.74
N VAL A 3 17.74 38.45 -28.54
CA VAL A 3 17.00 38.93 -27.37
C VAL A 3 15.53 38.60 -27.59
N GLY A 4 14.95 37.78 -26.71
CA GLY A 4 13.55 37.37 -26.75
C GLY A 4 12.63 38.58 -26.66
N GLN A 5 12.01 38.94 -27.78
CA GLN A 5 10.94 39.92 -27.80
C GLN A 5 9.61 39.18 -27.84
N VAL A 6 8.74 39.49 -26.90
CA VAL A 6 7.36 38.98 -26.89
C VAL A 6 6.59 39.71 -27.98
N ASP A 7 5.96 38.94 -28.86
CA ASP A 7 5.13 39.43 -29.95
C ASP A 7 3.95 40.27 -29.40
N ARG A 8 4.04 41.59 -29.59
CA ARG A 8 3.09 42.55 -28.99
C ARG A 8 1.69 42.43 -29.56
N ASP A 9 1.55 41.87 -30.75
CA ASP A 9 0.24 41.67 -31.40
C ASP A 9 -0.54 40.51 -30.77
N LYS A 10 0.16 39.63 -30.04
CA LYS A 10 -0.43 38.49 -29.32
C LYS A 10 -0.73 38.80 -27.84
N MET A 11 -0.24 39.92 -27.32
CA MET A 11 -0.50 40.38 -25.96
C MET A 11 -1.84 41.14 -25.90
N ARG A 12 -2.90 40.48 -25.42
CA ARG A 12 -4.20 41.12 -25.17
C ARG A 12 -4.22 41.72 -23.75
N GLN A 13 -4.90 42.86 -23.58
CA GLN A 13 -5.18 43.40 -22.25
C GLN A 13 -6.10 42.42 -21.51
N ASN A 14 -5.65 41.90 -20.36
CA ASN A 14 -6.33 40.90 -19.51
C ASN A 14 -6.14 39.41 -19.87
N MET A 15 -4.92 38.99 -20.22
CA MET A 15 -4.58 37.57 -20.38
C MET A 15 -4.48 36.84 -19.02
N SER A 16 -4.94 35.59 -18.98
CA SER A 16 -4.71 34.70 -17.83
C SER A 16 -3.22 34.33 -17.73
N VAL A 17 -2.77 33.94 -16.53
CA VAL A 17 -1.38 33.53 -16.29
C VAL A 17 -0.94 32.42 -17.26
N ALA A 18 -1.80 31.45 -17.52
CA ALA A 18 -1.54 30.36 -18.47
C ALA A 18 -1.36 30.86 -19.93
N ALA A 19 -2.08 31.91 -20.33
CA ALA A 19 -1.97 32.46 -21.68
C ALA A 19 -0.67 33.27 -21.86
N ILE A 20 -0.16 33.88 -20.78
CA ILE A 20 1.14 34.57 -20.78
C ILE A 20 2.27 33.54 -20.81
N GLU A 21 2.17 32.47 -20.03
CA GLU A 21 3.13 31.38 -19.99
C GLU A 21 3.34 30.74 -21.38
N ALA A 22 2.26 30.48 -22.10
CA ALA A 22 2.31 29.97 -23.47
C ALA A 22 3.03 30.89 -24.46
N LEU A 23 3.05 32.21 -24.21
CA LEU A 23 3.70 33.18 -25.08
C LEU A 23 5.19 33.36 -24.77
N VAL A 24 5.62 32.99 -23.56
CA VAL A 24 6.98 33.18 -23.05
C VAL A 24 7.79 31.88 -23.07
N MET A 25 7.13 30.71 -23.10
CA MET A 25 7.81 29.42 -23.20
C MET A 25 8.59 29.32 -24.52
N PRO A 26 9.93 29.15 -24.46
CA PRO A 26 10.74 29.02 -25.66
C PRO A 26 10.61 27.61 -26.25
N THR A 27 10.36 27.52 -27.55
CA THR A 27 10.45 26.25 -28.28
C THR A 27 11.92 25.95 -28.57
N VAL A 28 12.46 24.91 -27.96
CA VAL A 28 13.84 24.46 -28.20
C VAL A 28 13.83 23.36 -29.25
N THR A 29 14.50 23.60 -30.38
CA THR A 29 14.72 22.61 -31.44
C THR A 29 16.12 22.03 -31.34
N ILE A 30 16.22 20.71 -31.34
CA ILE A 30 17.51 20.03 -31.54
C ILE A 30 17.56 19.54 -32.97
N THR A 31 18.56 20.02 -33.71
CA THR A 31 18.90 19.53 -35.05
C THR A 31 20.10 18.62 -34.94
N LEU A 32 19.95 17.36 -35.33
CA LEU A 32 21.07 16.44 -35.50
C LEU A 32 21.34 16.23 -36.99
N GLN A 33 22.62 16.18 -37.34
CA GLN A 33 23.04 15.70 -38.66
C GLN A 33 23.24 14.19 -38.58
N THR A 34 22.50 13.45 -39.40
CA THR A 34 22.66 12.00 -39.50
C THR A 34 23.88 11.65 -40.35
N ALA A 35 24.37 10.41 -40.26
CA ALA A 35 25.57 9.95 -41.00
C ALA A 35 25.47 10.10 -42.53
N ASN A 36 24.26 10.25 -43.06
CA ASN A 36 23.97 10.51 -44.47
C ASN A 36 23.86 12.01 -44.83
N ASN A 37 24.34 12.90 -43.94
CA ASN A 37 24.31 14.35 -44.09
C ASN A 37 22.89 14.98 -44.16
N ASP A 38 21.87 14.22 -43.75
CA ASP A 38 20.49 14.67 -43.65
C ASP A 38 20.23 15.33 -42.29
N THR A 39 19.46 16.41 -42.28
CA THR A 39 19.27 17.25 -41.08
C THR A 39 17.91 16.94 -40.47
N MET A 40 17.88 16.17 -39.39
CA MET A 40 16.65 15.83 -38.67
C MET A 40 16.49 16.76 -37.47
N GLY A 41 15.45 17.58 -37.50
CA GLY A 41 15.07 18.49 -36.40
C GLY A 41 13.86 17.97 -35.65
N THR A 42 13.94 17.89 -34.32
CA THR A 42 12.77 17.59 -33.48
C THR A 42 12.49 18.76 -32.52
N ASN A 43 11.22 19.12 -32.39
CA ASN A 43 10.76 20.09 -31.39
C ASN A 43 10.67 19.37 -30.04
N ILE A 44 11.42 19.83 -29.04
CA ILE A 44 11.36 19.26 -27.70
C ILE A 44 10.47 20.13 -26.84
N SER A 45 9.39 19.54 -26.33
CA SER A 45 8.60 20.16 -25.27
C SER A 45 9.40 20.12 -23.96
N LEU A 46 9.65 21.29 -23.38
CA LEU A 46 10.36 21.44 -22.10
C LEU A 46 9.66 20.72 -20.94
N ASN A 47 8.39 20.33 -21.12
CA ASN A 47 7.60 19.64 -20.10
C ASN A 47 7.83 18.12 -20.05
N GLU A 48 8.43 17.51 -21.08
CA GLU A 48 8.55 16.04 -21.19
C GLU A 48 9.99 15.51 -21.28
N ALA A 49 10.97 16.32 -21.65
CA ALA A 49 12.36 15.85 -21.75
C ALA A 49 13.35 16.86 -21.17
N SER A 50 13.70 16.68 -19.90
CA SER A 50 14.87 17.31 -19.28
C SER A 50 16.00 16.28 -19.15
N PHE A 51 16.99 16.35 -20.04
CA PHE A 51 18.26 15.65 -19.86
C PHE A 51 19.31 16.68 -19.49
N LEU A 52 19.59 16.82 -18.20
CA LEU A 52 20.57 17.76 -17.68
C LEU A 52 21.89 17.01 -17.41
N ASN A 53 22.84 17.11 -18.34
CA ASN A 53 24.19 16.56 -18.15
C ASN A 53 25.19 17.70 -17.92
N GLY A 54 26.11 17.56 -16.96
CA GLY A 54 27.12 18.56 -16.58
C GLY A 54 26.95 19.17 -15.18
N VAL A 55 27.57 20.32 -14.92
CA VAL A 55 27.67 20.98 -13.58
C VAL A 55 26.29 21.35 -12.97
N PHE A 56 25.23 21.33 -13.77
CA PHE A 56 23.86 21.57 -13.32
C PHE A 56 23.07 20.28 -13.05
N SER A 57 23.65 19.08 -13.18
CA SER A 57 22.94 17.79 -12.98
C SER A 57 22.34 17.61 -11.58
N SER A 58 22.72 18.45 -10.62
CA SER A 58 22.20 18.45 -9.25
C SER A 58 20.97 19.33 -9.05
N GLN A 59 20.54 20.10 -10.06
CA GLN A 59 19.35 20.93 -9.98
C GLN A 59 18.15 20.17 -10.53
N VAL A 60 17.18 19.93 -9.65
CA VAL A 60 15.92 19.28 -9.98
C VAL A 60 15.05 20.30 -10.73
N VAL A 61 14.93 20.15 -12.04
CA VAL A 61 14.25 21.13 -12.91
C VAL A 61 12.75 20.82 -13.11
N SER A 62 12.26 19.67 -12.63
CA SER A 62 10.85 19.29 -12.77
C SER A 62 10.31 18.52 -11.56
N ASP A 63 9.00 18.64 -11.32
CA ASP A 63 8.29 17.90 -10.27
C ASP A 63 8.43 16.38 -10.45
N PHE A 64 8.54 15.92 -11.69
CA PHE A 64 8.80 14.51 -12.00
C PHE A 64 10.20 14.08 -11.56
N ALA A 65 11.24 14.88 -11.84
CA ALA A 65 12.59 14.59 -11.38
C ALA A 65 12.70 14.66 -9.84
N ALA A 66 11.94 15.56 -9.20
CA ALA A 66 11.84 15.64 -7.75
C ALA A 66 11.23 14.36 -7.15
N ALA A 67 10.13 13.89 -7.74
CA ALA A 67 9.47 12.66 -7.34
C ALA A 67 10.38 11.44 -7.52
N GLN A 68 11.09 11.36 -8.65
CA GLN A 68 12.04 10.27 -8.93
C GLN A 68 13.20 10.28 -7.92
N ALA A 69 13.78 11.44 -7.62
CA ALA A 69 14.85 11.56 -6.62
C ALA A 69 14.39 11.13 -5.21
N ALA A 70 13.14 11.42 -4.84
CA ALA A 70 12.57 10.99 -3.56
C ALA A 70 12.37 9.45 -3.49
N VAL A 71 11.96 8.83 -4.59
CA VAL A 71 11.84 7.36 -4.70
C VAL A 71 13.22 6.72 -4.61
N ASP A 72 14.21 7.25 -5.32
CA ASP A 72 15.58 6.73 -5.31
C ASP A 72 16.23 6.85 -3.93
N ALA A 73 15.98 7.96 -3.21
CA ALA A 73 16.41 8.13 -1.82
C ALA A 73 15.76 7.11 -0.88
N SER A 74 14.47 6.84 -1.05
CA SER A 74 13.74 5.83 -0.27
C SER A 74 14.25 4.42 -0.54
N LEU A 75 14.54 4.10 -1.80
CA LEU A 75 15.11 2.81 -2.20
C LEU A 75 16.53 2.63 -1.66
N ALA A 76 17.34 3.68 -1.67
CA ALA A 76 18.68 3.68 -1.08
C ALA A 76 18.63 3.46 0.45
N ALA A 77 17.67 4.08 1.14
CA ALA A 77 17.47 3.90 2.57
C ALA A 77 17.04 2.47 2.93
N VAL A 78 16.19 1.83 2.11
CA VAL A 78 15.83 0.41 2.26
C VAL A 78 17.05 -0.50 2.01
N ARG A 79 17.86 -0.21 0.98
CA ARG A 79 19.07 -1.00 0.66
C ARG A 79 20.15 -0.91 1.73
N ASN A 80 20.33 0.26 2.35
CA ASN A 80 21.27 0.46 3.45
C ASN A 80 20.74 -0.03 4.80
N GLY A 81 19.52 -0.58 4.85
CA GLY A 81 18.93 -1.12 6.07
C GLY A 81 18.60 -0.06 7.13
N THR A 82 18.66 1.23 6.79
CA THR A 82 18.31 2.32 7.71
C THR A 82 16.79 2.48 7.85
N VAL A 83 16.03 1.92 6.91
CA VAL A 83 14.57 1.85 6.94
C VAL A 83 14.13 0.39 6.83
N ALA A 84 13.34 -0.07 7.80
CA ALA A 84 12.78 -1.41 7.77
C ALA A 84 11.73 -1.51 6.66
N PHE A 85 11.91 -2.45 5.73
CA PHE A 85 10.90 -2.78 4.76
C PHE A 85 9.71 -3.45 5.47
N VAL A 86 8.64 -2.71 5.71
CA VAL A 86 7.40 -3.23 6.29
C VAL A 86 6.58 -3.86 5.17
N VAL A 87 6.45 -5.19 5.20
CA VAL A 87 5.60 -5.92 4.25
C VAL A 87 4.12 -5.63 4.59
N PRO A 88 3.35 -5.03 3.66
CA PRO A 88 1.93 -4.80 3.88
C PRO A 88 1.20 -6.14 4.08
N GLY A 89 0.30 -6.21 5.07
CA GLY A 89 -0.55 -7.39 5.31
C GLY A 89 -0.01 -8.42 6.32
N VAL A 90 1.16 -8.18 6.94
CA VAL A 90 1.69 -9.07 8.01
C VAL A 90 1.16 -8.70 9.39
N GLN A 91 0.62 -7.49 9.55
CA GLN A 91 0.06 -7.01 10.81
C GLN A 91 -1.46 -6.87 10.69
N ILE A 92 -2.19 -7.30 11.71
CA ILE A 92 -3.62 -7.00 11.84
C ILE A 92 -3.70 -5.55 12.36
N LEU A 93 -3.82 -4.58 11.45
CA LEU A 93 -3.94 -3.14 11.81
C LEU A 93 -5.30 -2.78 12.43
N ILE A 94 -6.29 -3.68 12.36
CA ILE A 94 -7.64 -3.47 12.88
C ILE A 94 -7.78 -4.18 14.22
N PHE A 95 -8.24 -3.47 15.24
CA PHE A 95 -8.50 -4.06 16.55
C PHE A 95 -9.52 -5.21 16.42
N PRO A 96 -9.20 -6.45 16.84
CA PRO A 96 -9.95 -7.65 16.44
C PRO A 96 -11.19 -7.89 17.31
N ILE A 97 -12.14 -6.95 17.30
CA ILE A 97 -13.38 -6.99 18.11
C ILE A 97 -14.21 -8.23 17.80
N GLY A 98 -14.37 -8.57 16.52
CA GLY A 98 -15.12 -9.75 16.10
C GLY A 98 -14.50 -11.05 16.61
N PHE A 99 -13.16 -11.16 16.63
CA PHE A 99 -12.47 -12.33 17.17
C PHE A 99 -12.71 -12.49 18.68
N ILE A 100 -12.64 -11.39 19.43
CA ILE A 100 -12.88 -11.39 20.88
C ILE A 100 -14.30 -11.90 21.17
N ILE A 101 -15.31 -11.31 20.52
CA ILE A 101 -16.71 -11.69 20.74
C ILE A 101 -16.93 -13.17 20.38
N THR A 102 -16.40 -13.61 19.24
CA THR A 102 -16.56 -15.01 18.79
C THR A 102 -15.86 -15.98 19.75
N SER A 103 -14.70 -15.61 20.29
CA SER A 103 -13.98 -16.43 21.27
C SER A 103 -14.75 -16.59 22.59
N VAL A 104 -15.40 -15.53 23.06
CA VAL A 104 -16.24 -15.57 24.27
C VAL A 104 -17.43 -16.49 24.06
N TRP A 105 -18.13 -16.34 22.94
CA TRP A 105 -19.28 -17.20 22.62
C TRP A 105 -18.88 -18.66 22.42
N LEU A 106 -17.74 -18.93 21.77
CA LEU A 106 -17.20 -20.28 21.63
C LEU A 106 -16.94 -20.90 23.01
N LEU A 107 -16.30 -20.16 23.91
CA LEU A 107 -15.97 -20.64 25.25
C LEU A 107 -17.23 -20.94 26.06
N LEU A 108 -18.22 -20.06 26.03
CA LEU A 108 -19.52 -20.28 26.67
C LEU A 108 -20.25 -21.49 26.08
N GLY A 109 -20.23 -21.65 24.74
CA GLY A 109 -20.84 -22.79 24.07
C GLY A 109 -20.18 -24.12 24.45
N LEU A 110 -18.84 -24.15 24.51
CA LEU A 110 -18.09 -25.33 24.95
C LEU A 110 -18.37 -25.67 26.41
N LEU A 111 -18.48 -24.68 27.29
CA LEU A 111 -18.85 -24.91 28.70
C LEU A 111 -20.26 -25.49 28.82
N ALA A 112 -21.26 -24.87 28.19
CA ALA A 112 -22.64 -25.33 28.25
C ALA A 112 -22.76 -26.77 27.70
N TYR A 113 -22.14 -27.04 26.55
CA TYR A 113 -22.15 -28.37 25.94
C TYR A 113 -21.36 -29.40 26.76
N GLY A 114 -20.19 -29.01 27.27
CA GLY A 114 -19.32 -29.87 28.07
C GLY A 114 -19.97 -30.28 29.38
N VAL A 115 -20.54 -29.32 30.14
CA VAL A 115 -21.27 -29.59 31.38
C VAL A 115 -22.48 -30.48 31.12
N GLY A 116 -23.31 -30.15 30.13
CA GLY A 116 -24.48 -30.96 29.79
C GLY A 116 -24.12 -32.39 29.36
N THR A 117 -23.01 -32.55 28.64
CA THR A 117 -22.50 -33.89 28.26
C THR A 117 -22.00 -34.66 29.47
N TYR A 118 -21.25 -34.00 30.35
CA TYR A 118 -20.72 -34.61 31.57
C TYR A 118 -21.83 -35.12 32.50
N GLU A 119 -22.89 -34.34 32.71
CA GLU A 119 -24.04 -34.74 33.52
C GLU A 119 -24.75 -35.97 32.94
N ARG A 120 -24.98 -36.00 31.62
CA ARG A 120 -25.61 -37.14 30.93
C ARG A 120 -24.82 -38.42 31.09
N VAL A 121 -23.49 -38.35 30.91
CA VAL A 121 -22.59 -39.48 31.10
C VAL A 121 -22.64 -39.97 32.54
N THR A 122 -22.54 -39.04 33.50
CA THR A 122 -22.59 -39.36 34.94
C THR A 122 -23.90 -40.02 35.33
N TYR A 123 -25.03 -39.50 34.86
CA TYR A 123 -26.36 -40.08 35.11
C TYR A 123 -26.47 -41.51 34.56
N ALA A 124 -25.98 -41.75 33.34
CA ALA A 124 -25.98 -43.09 32.76
C ALA A 124 -25.15 -44.08 33.59
N HIS A 125 -23.98 -43.66 34.08
CA HIS A 125 -23.15 -44.49 34.97
C HIS A 125 -23.84 -44.78 36.30
N LEU A 126 -24.44 -43.77 36.93
CA LEU A 126 -25.17 -43.93 38.20
C LEU A 126 -26.37 -44.86 38.04
N TYR A 127 -27.12 -44.72 36.94
CA TYR A 127 -28.28 -45.56 36.64
C TYR A 127 -27.88 -47.03 36.47
N LYS A 128 -26.83 -47.31 35.68
CA LYS A 128 -26.28 -48.67 35.53
C LYS A 128 -25.84 -49.25 36.87
N ARG A 129 -25.16 -48.46 37.71
CA ARG A 129 -24.70 -48.88 39.03
C ARG A 129 -25.87 -49.21 39.98
N ARG A 130 -26.94 -48.41 39.96
CA ARG A 130 -28.14 -48.66 40.77
C ARG A 130 -28.88 -49.93 40.32
N GLN A 131 -29.05 -50.13 39.02
CA GLN A 131 -29.67 -51.35 38.49
C GLN A 131 -28.86 -52.60 38.87
N ALA A 132 -27.53 -52.57 38.71
CA ALA A 132 -26.67 -53.68 39.10
C ALA A 132 -26.78 -54.00 40.61
N ALA A 133 -26.94 -52.98 41.46
CA ALA A 133 -27.15 -53.18 42.90
C ALA A 133 -28.53 -53.76 43.22
N MET A 134 -29.58 -53.40 42.48
CA MET A 134 -30.95 -53.95 42.65
C MET A 134 -31.06 -55.41 42.17
N LEU A 135 -30.33 -55.77 41.11
CA LEU A 135 -30.33 -57.12 40.54
C LEU A 135 -29.42 -58.09 41.31
N LYS A 136 -28.56 -57.61 42.22
CA LYS A 136 -27.76 -58.46 43.09
C LYS A 136 -28.69 -59.14 44.11
N PRO A 137 -28.84 -60.48 44.12
CA PRO A 137 -29.69 -61.16 45.08
C PRO A 137 -29.19 -60.83 46.48
N ARG A 138 -30.10 -60.42 47.36
CA ARG A 138 -29.80 -60.17 48.76
C ARG A 138 -29.54 -61.52 49.41
N GLY A 139 -28.27 -61.93 49.44
CA GLY A 139 -27.83 -63.16 50.09
C GLY A 139 -28.33 -63.18 51.53
N GLN A 140 -29.00 -64.27 51.91
CA GLN A 140 -29.57 -64.49 53.23
C GLN A 140 -28.52 -64.18 54.31
N THR A 141 -28.76 -63.13 55.09
CA THR A 141 -28.11 -62.93 56.37
C THR A 141 -28.79 -63.85 57.37
N ILE A 142 -28.05 -64.91 57.73
CA ILE A 142 -28.16 -65.84 58.89
C ILE A 142 -29.57 -66.08 59.45
#